data_AF-A0A368GRR1-F1
#
_entry.id   AF-A0A368GRR1-F1
#
_cell.length_a   1.000
_cell.length_b   1.000
_cell.length_c   1.000
_cell.angle_alpha   90.00
_cell.angle_beta   90.00
_cell.angle_gamma   90.00
#
_symmetry.space_group_name_H-M   'P 1'
#
loop_
_entity.id
_entity.type
_entity.pdbx_description
1 polymer ?
#
loop_
_entity_poly.entity_id
_entity_poly.type
_entity_poly.pdbx_seq_one_letter_code
_entity_poly.pdbx_strand_id
1 'polypeptide(L)'
;MSSPGPSSRRPSAEGVDDVCPICLCPMDDEFSRPENCQHRFDLDCLTEWSKLRLSCPSCRAEFGAIYTYEIVEARPKLVKVQKVEPPKEAEPFDETNPHDFTMCEICAGGQHEELLLICDQCDKG
;
A
#
# COMPACT_ATOMS: atom_id res chain seq x y z
N MET A 1 -27.70 -27.19 40.16
CA MET A 1 -27.52 -28.04 38.96
C MET A 1 -27.56 -27.13 37.74
N SER A 2 -26.48 -27.18 36.94
CA SER A 2 -26.35 -26.74 35.53
C SER A 2 -26.58 -25.23 35.25
N SER A 3 -25.69 -24.47 34.61
CA SER A 3 -24.72 -24.84 33.56
C SER A 3 -23.57 -23.82 33.50
N PRO A 4 -22.32 -24.22 33.23
CA PRO A 4 -21.29 -23.30 32.76
C PRO A 4 -21.59 -22.95 31.29
N GLY A 5 -21.67 -21.65 30.98
CA GLY A 5 -21.78 -21.16 29.61
C GLY A 5 -20.57 -21.57 28.77
N PRO A 6 -20.70 -21.66 27.43
CA PRO A 6 -19.63 -22.17 26.58
C PRO A 6 -18.41 -21.27 26.71
N SER A 7 -17.30 -21.85 27.16
CA SER A 7 -15.97 -21.28 26.99
C SER A 7 -15.79 -21.00 25.50
N SER A 8 -15.87 -19.72 25.12
CA SER A 8 -15.34 -19.26 23.86
C SER A 8 -13.82 -19.40 23.94
N ARG A 9 -13.34 -20.62 23.66
CA ARG A 9 -11.93 -20.91 23.46
C ARG A 9 -11.58 -20.24 22.14
N ARG A 10 -11.29 -18.94 22.23
CA ARG A 10 -10.66 -18.15 21.17
C ARG A 10 -9.44 -18.96 20.71
N PRO A 11 -9.33 -19.36 19.44
CA PRO A 11 -8.09 -19.94 18.96
C PRO A 11 -7.01 -18.89 19.26
N SER A 12 -5.95 -19.30 19.97
CA SER A 12 -4.75 -18.46 20.03
C SER A 12 -4.39 -18.14 18.59
N ALA A 13 -4.27 -16.85 18.29
CA ALA A 13 -3.84 -16.34 17.01
C ALA A 13 -2.34 -16.62 16.84
N GLU A 14 -1.98 -17.90 16.80
CA GLU A 14 -0.65 -18.34 16.41
C GLU A 14 -0.65 -18.30 14.87
N GLY A 15 -0.08 -17.23 14.29
CA GLY A 15 0.23 -17.19 12.85
C GLY A 15 -0.35 -16.05 12.01
N VAL A 16 -0.98 -15.01 12.58
CA VAL A 16 -1.44 -13.85 11.74
C VAL A 16 -0.30 -12.90 11.35
N ASP A 17 0.89 -13.07 11.91
CA ASP A 17 2.08 -12.26 11.60
C ASP A 17 2.89 -12.82 10.42
N ASP A 18 2.48 -13.97 9.87
CA ASP A 18 3.20 -14.71 8.83
C ASP A 18 2.58 -14.56 7.45
N VAL A 19 1.61 -13.65 7.27
CA VAL A 19 0.93 -13.43 6.00
C VAL A 19 1.12 -12.01 5.55
N CYS A 20 1.55 -11.80 4.31
CA CYS A 20 1.75 -10.46 3.78
C CYS A 20 0.40 -9.73 3.69
N PRO A 21 0.24 -8.54 4.29
CA PRO A 21 -1.05 -7.83 4.27
C PRO A 21 -1.40 -7.24 2.89
N ILE A 22 -0.48 -7.25 1.92
CA ILE A 22 -0.71 -6.77 0.55
C ILE A 22 -1.25 -7.88 -0.34
N CYS A 23 -0.54 -9.01 -0.44
CA CYS A 23 -0.92 -10.13 -1.31
C CYS A 23 -1.67 -11.27 -0.59
N LEU A 24 -1.78 -11.20 0.73
CA LEU A 24 -2.41 -12.24 1.57
C LEU A 24 -1.78 -13.64 1.43
N CYS A 25 -0.54 -13.71 0.93
CA CYS A 25 0.24 -14.95 0.83
C CYS A 25 1.09 -15.16 2.09
N PRO A 26 1.36 -16.42 2.48
CA PRO A 26 2.25 -16.73 3.60
C PRO A 26 3.69 -16.28 3.31
N MET A 27 4.42 -15.94 4.36
CA MET A 27 5.80 -15.47 4.36
C MET A 27 6.60 -16.42 5.25
N ASP A 28 7.12 -17.51 4.69
CA ASP A 28 7.81 -18.56 5.46
C ASP A 28 9.14 -18.06 6.07
N ASP A 29 10.25 -18.22 5.35
CA ASP A 29 11.59 -17.99 5.89
C ASP A 29 12.18 -16.63 5.47
N GLU A 30 11.50 -15.85 4.63
CA GLU A 30 11.96 -14.53 4.17
C GLU A 30 10.84 -13.49 4.29
N PHE A 31 11.18 -12.30 4.79
CA PHE A 31 10.28 -11.15 4.78
C PHE A 31 11.05 -9.84 4.63
N SER A 32 10.36 -8.80 4.16
CA SER A 32 10.89 -7.44 4.03
C SER A 32 10.15 -6.45 4.93
N ARG A 33 10.87 -5.42 5.38
CA ARG A 33 10.30 -4.30 6.14
C ARG A 33 10.86 -2.94 5.71
N PRO A 34 10.10 -1.85 5.85
CA PRO A 34 10.61 -0.49 5.75
C PRO A 34 11.67 -0.22 6.83
N GLU A 35 12.69 0.58 6.53
CA GLU A 35 13.79 0.87 7.47
C GLU A 35 13.34 1.41 8.83
N ASN A 36 12.23 2.18 8.86
CA ASN A 36 11.77 2.92 10.04
C ASN A 36 10.60 2.25 10.80
N CYS A 37 10.23 1.01 10.45
CA CYS A 37 9.17 0.30 11.20
C CYS A 37 9.38 -1.22 11.23
N GLN A 38 8.48 -1.92 11.93
CA GLN A 38 8.56 -3.37 12.13
C GLN A 38 7.49 -4.17 11.37
N HIS A 39 6.72 -3.50 10.50
CA HIS A 39 5.71 -4.16 9.66
C HIS A 39 6.38 -5.00 8.58
N ARG A 40 5.89 -6.23 8.39
CA ARG A 40 6.45 -7.23 7.49
C ARG A 40 5.59 -7.39 6.25
N PHE A 41 6.26 -7.55 5.12
CA PHE A 41 5.65 -7.75 3.82
C PHE A 41 6.52 -8.71 3.01
N ASP A 42 5.95 -9.33 1.99
CA ASP A 42 6.75 -9.96 0.96
C ASP A 42 7.62 -8.91 0.23
N LEU A 43 8.78 -9.32 -0.25
CA LEU A 43 9.73 -8.43 -0.91
C LEU A 43 9.14 -7.77 -2.16
N ASP A 44 8.45 -8.54 -3.02
CA ASP A 44 7.90 -8.03 -4.27
C ASP A 44 6.83 -6.97 -3.98
N CYS A 45 5.94 -7.27 -3.04
CA CYS A 45 4.85 -6.39 -2.66
C CYS A 45 5.34 -5.03 -2.13
N LEU A 46 6.33 -5.03 -1.23
CA LEU A 46 6.88 -3.78 -0.69
C LEU A 46 7.72 -3.02 -1.72
N THR A 47 8.40 -3.74 -2.62
CA THR A 47 9.18 -3.14 -3.71
C THR A 47 8.25 -2.43 -4.69
N GLU A 48 7.18 -3.06 -5.16
CA GLU A 48 6.20 -2.44 -6.05
C GLU A 48 5.54 -1.22 -5.40
N TRP A 49 5.20 -1.33 -4.12
CA TRP A 49 4.67 -0.19 -3.37
C TRP A 49 5.63 1.00 -3.34
N SER A 50 6.92 0.74 -3.11
CA SER A 50 7.95 1.78 -3.02
C SER A 50 8.15 2.59 -4.31
N LYS A 51 7.80 2.02 -5.47
CA LYS A 51 7.83 2.74 -6.76
C LYS A 51 6.82 3.90 -6.81
N LEU A 52 5.75 3.79 -6.02
CA LEU A 52 4.65 4.75 -6.00
C LEU A 52 4.70 5.65 -4.75
N ARG A 53 5.04 5.08 -3.59
CA ARG A 53 5.03 5.77 -2.31
C ARG A 53 6.11 5.25 -1.38
N LEU A 54 6.87 6.16 -0.79
CA LEU A 54 7.88 5.88 0.23
C LEU A 54 7.32 5.95 1.66
N SER A 55 6.12 5.40 1.87
CA SER A 55 5.48 5.33 3.19
C SER A 55 4.95 3.92 3.46
N CYS A 56 5.12 3.41 4.67
CA CYS A 56 4.73 2.06 5.04
C CYS A 56 3.23 1.84 4.79
N PRO A 57 2.81 0.76 4.09
CA PRO A 57 1.40 0.47 3.83
C PRO A 57 0.54 0.37 5.10
N SER A 58 1.13 -0.10 6.21
CA SER A 58 0.40 -0.35 7.46
C SER A 58 0.36 0.86 8.40
N CYS A 59 1.48 1.55 8.59
CA CYS A 59 1.57 2.65 9.57
C CYS A 59 1.92 4.02 8.99
N ARG A 60 2.11 4.12 7.67
CA ARG A 60 2.44 5.35 6.93
C ARG A 60 3.77 6.01 7.31
N ALA A 61 4.61 5.35 8.11
CA ALA A 61 5.96 5.83 8.40
C ALA A 61 6.78 5.92 7.10
N GLU A 62 7.42 7.06 6.87
CA GLU A 62 8.27 7.28 5.70
C GLU A 62 9.54 6.42 5.77
N PHE A 63 10.04 5.99 4.61
CA PHE A 63 11.26 5.18 4.51
C PHE A 63 12.01 5.45 3.19
N GLY A 64 13.34 5.46 3.24
CA GLY A 64 14.24 5.53 2.09
C GLY A 64 14.94 4.21 1.77
N ALA A 65 14.64 3.14 2.52
CA ALA A 65 15.17 1.81 2.24
C ALA A 65 14.23 0.67 2.66
N ILE A 66 14.33 -0.44 1.93
CA ILE A 66 13.69 -1.74 2.21
C ILE A 66 14.76 -2.71 2.71
N TYR A 67 14.49 -3.34 3.85
CA TYR A 67 15.37 -4.34 4.47
C TYR A 67 14.74 -5.72 4.37
N THR A 68 15.46 -6.68 3.80
CA THR A 68 15.01 -8.08 3.66
C THR A 68 15.75 -8.96 4.66
N TYR A 69 15.00 -9.78 5.37
CA TYR A 69 15.46 -10.67 6.42
C TYR A 69 15.15 -12.11 6.07
N GLU A 70 16.09 -13.00 6.37
CA GLU A 70 15.91 -14.45 6.32
C GLU A 70 15.89 -14.99 7.76
N ILE A 71 14.99 -15.92 8.08
CA ILE A 71 14.92 -16.60 9.38
C ILE A 71 15.94 -17.74 9.39
N VAL A 72 17.07 -17.52 10.07
CA VAL A 72 18.12 -18.54 10.23
C VAL A 72 18.20 -18.91 11.70
N GLU A 73 18.06 -20.20 12.01
CA GLU A 73 18.09 -20.71 13.40
C GLU A 73 17.10 -19.96 14.33
N ALA A 74 15.89 -19.70 13.82
CA ALA A 74 14.82 -18.95 14.50
C ALA A 74 15.14 -17.48 14.82
N ARG A 75 16.15 -16.89 14.16
CA ARG A 75 16.50 -15.46 14.29
C ARG A 75 16.48 -14.76 12.94
N PRO A 76 15.89 -13.56 12.84
CA PRO A 76 15.92 -12.79 11.61
C PRO A 76 17.33 -12.25 11.35
N LYS A 77 17.92 -12.62 10.23
CA LYS A 77 19.22 -12.14 9.73
C LYS A 77 18.99 -11.23 8.54
N LEU A 78 19.51 -10.00 8.60
CA LEU A 78 19.45 -9.07 7.48
C LEU A 78 20.30 -9.61 6.32
N VAL A 79 19.67 -9.87 5.18
CA VAL A 79 20.33 -10.42 3.97
C VAL A 79 20.46 -9.38 2.85
N LYS A 80 19.54 -8.40 2.78
CA LYS A 80 19.54 -7.38 1.73
C LYS A 80 19.08 -6.03 2.24
N VAL A 81 19.73 -4.97 1.76
CA VAL A 81 19.30 -3.57 1.93
C VAL A 81 19.15 -2.94 0.56
N GLN A 82 17.98 -2.42 0.25
CA GLN A 82 17.68 -1.72 -1.00
C GLN A 82 17.33 -0.28 -0.69
N LYS A 83 18.17 0.67 -1.13
CA LYS A 83 17.82 2.09 -1.08
C LYS A 83 16.83 2.40 -2.20
N VAL A 84 15.80 3.15 -1.87
CA VAL A 84 14.76 3.56 -2.81
C VAL A 84 14.77 5.08 -2.93
N GLU A 85 14.74 5.56 -4.16
CA GLU A 85 14.65 6.99 -4.45
C GLU A 85 13.19 7.43 -4.43
N PRO A 86 12.89 8.67 -4.01
CA PRO A 86 11.54 9.20 -4.11
C PRO A 86 11.06 9.14 -5.57
N PRO A 87 9.79 8.77 -5.81
CA PRO A 87 9.19 8.88 -7.13
C PRO A 87 9.41 10.29 -7.65
N LYS A 88 9.92 10.42 -8.88
CA LYS A 88 10.07 11.72 -9.53
C LYS A 88 8.70 12.41 -9.47
N GLU A 89 8.64 13.58 -8.85
CA GLU A 89 7.43 14.39 -8.79
C GLU A 89 6.84 14.46 -10.20
N ALA A 90 5.52 14.29 -10.30
CA ALA A 90 4.81 14.53 -11.55
C ALA A 90 5.22 15.92 -12.05
N GLU A 91 5.64 15.99 -13.32
CA GLU A 91 6.04 17.24 -13.95
C GLU A 91 4.99 18.31 -13.60
N PRO A 92 5.41 19.51 -13.21
CA PRO A 92 4.49 20.58 -12.83
C PRO A 92 3.45 20.72 -13.93
N PHE A 93 2.19 20.86 -13.51
CA PHE A 93 1.06 21.10 -14.40
C PHE A 93 1.41 22.22 -15.37
N ASP A 94 1.63 21.87 -16.63
CA ASP A 94 1.90 22.84 -17.67
C ASP A 94 0.58 23.56 -17.96
N GLU A 95 0.40 24.71 -17.33
CA GLU A 95 -0.75 25.60 -17.50
C GLU A 95 -0.98 26.01 -18.97
N THR A 96 0.02 25.81 -19.83
CA THR A 96 -0.06 26.05 -21.27
C THR A 96 -0.50 24.85 -22.10
N ASN A 97 -0.75 23.67 -21.52
CA ASN A 97 -1.23 22.52 -22.25
C ASN A 97 -2.74 22.65 -22.56
N PRO A 98 -3.13 22.94 -23.82
CA PRO A 98 -4.52 23.18 -24.18
C PRO A 98 -5.39 21.91 -24.14
N HIS A 99 -4.79 20.74 -23.90
CA HIS A 99 -5.47 19.46 -23.78
C HIS A 99 -6.10 19.20 -22.41
N ASP A 100 -5.80 20.01 -21.38
CA ASP A 100 -6.38 19.81 -20.05
C ASP A 100 -7.72 20.55 -19.82
N PHE A 101 -8.14 21.37 -20.79
CA PHE A 101 -9.49 21.90 -20.85
C PHE A 101 -10.46 20.82 -21.37
N THR A 102 -10.76 19.83 -20.53
CA THR A 102 -11.78 18.83 -20.83
C THR A 102 -13.17 19.47 -20.74
N MET A 103 -13.60 20.13 -21.81
CA MET A 103 -14.93 20.71 -21.94
C MET A 103 -15.92 19.64 -22.40
N CYS A 104 -17.08 19.54 -21.74
CA CYS A 104 -18.15 18.68 -22.25
C CYS A 104 -18.63 19.21 -23.61
N GLU A 105 -18.55 18.40 -24.67
CA GLU A 105 -18.96 18.79 -26.04
C GLU A 105 -20.47 19.02 -26.21
N ILE A 106 -21.28 18.63 -25.22
CA ILE A 106 -22.75 18.74 -25.27
C ILE A 106 -23.23 20.02 -24.56
N CYS A 107 -22.69 20.33 -23.38
CA CYS A 107 -23.12 21.49 -22.58
C CYS A 107 -22.08 22.61 -22.51
N ALA A 108 -20.87 22.40 -23.04
CA ALA A 108 -19.75 23.35 -23.05
C ALA A 108 -19.42 23.94 -21.67
N GLY A 109 -19.69 23.19 -20.59
CA GLY A 109 -19.51 23.65 -19.22
C GLY A 109 -18.62 22.70 -18.42
N GLY A 110 -17.81 23.28 -17.53
CA GLY A 110 -17.00 22.59 -16.53
C GLY A 110 -16.87 23.48 -15.29
N GLN A 111 -17.80 23.36 -14.34
CA GLN A 111 -17.84 24.27 -13.19
C GLN A 111 -17.37 23.66 -11.86
N HIS A 112 -17.02 22.38 -11.80
CA HIS A 112 -16.51 21.78 -10.56
C HIS A 112 -15.49 20.67 -10.85
N GLU A 113 -14.27 21.08 -11.14
CA GLU A 113 -13.08 20.22 -11.29
C GLU A 113 -12.61 19.58 -9.96
N GLU A 114 -13.10 20.08 -8.80
CA GLU A 114 -12.71 19.55 -7.48
C GLU A 114 -13.47 18.26 -7.07
N LEU A 115 -14.46 17.84 -7.85
CA LEU A 115 -15.17 16.57 -7.70
C LEU A 115 -15.29 15.92 -9.07
N LEU A 116 -14.19 15.34 -9.57
CA LEU A 116 -14.16 14.49 -10.77
C LEU A 116 -15.07 13.25 -10.59
N LEU A 117 -16.36 13.47 -10.76
CA LEU A 117 -17.42 12.50 -10.98
C LEU A 117 -18.32 13.11 -12.05
N ILE A 118 -18.05 12.70 -13.30
CA ILE A 118 -18.98 12.43 -14.41
C ILE A 118 -20.25 13.29 -14.41
N CYS A 119 -20.44 14.09 -15.46
CA CYS A 119 -21.63 14.90 -15.68
C CYS A 119 -22.91 14.04 -15.63
N ASP A 120 -23.66 14.13 -14.53
CA ASP A 120 -24.92 13.40 -14.25
C ASP A 120 -26.02 13.63 -15.31
N GLN A 121 -25.88 14.68 -16.13
CA GLN A 121 -26.91 15.11 -17.08
C GLN A 121 -26.75 14.61 -18.52
N CYS A 122 -25.69 13.88 -18.88
CA CYS A 122 -25.52 13.40 -20.26
C CYS A 122 -25.44 11.88 -20.45
N ASP A 123 -25.32 11.07 -19.39
CA ASP A 123 -25.25 9.58 -19.44
C ASP A 123 -24.46 8.99 -20.63
N LYS A 124 -23.44 9.72 -21.08
CA LYS A 124 -22.56 9.34 -22.19
C LYS A 124 -21.16 9.71 -21.76
N GLY A 125 -20.41 8.67 -21.38
CA GLY A 125 -18.97 8.74 -21.19
C GLY A 125 -18.20 8.79 -22.50
#